data_AF-A0AAV0Y1B8-F1
#
_entry.id   AF-A0AAV0Y1B8-F1
#
_cell.length_a   1.000
_cell.length_b   1.000
_cell.length_c   1.000
_cell.angle_alpha   90.00
_cell.angle_beta   90.00
_cell.angle_gamma   90.00
#
_symmetry.space_group_name_H-M   'P 1'
#
loop_
_entity.id
_entity.type
_entity.pdbx_description
1 polymer ?
#
loop_
_entity_poly.entity_id
_entity_poly.type
_entity_poly.pdbx_seq_one_letter_code
_entity_poly.pdbx_strand_id
1 'polypeptide(L)'
;MMTSPVKGKLRSTYVFNFKKNCLFCDKKCSIENELKKSKERHDIIYNVCTLHFKQSVEDMAKMRNDEWGKTVLKRLDSVICLVAEEAIYHKSCERKFCKNISSQEKKKRGRPQDEDALKAFSDVCEYIEVGNECQFTLQFLYEKMNGTCDEKTFRNKLIEKYGEDLIITTTHGKKAIVSFKDTSFKILTEAWYT
;
A
#
# COMPACT_ATOMS: atom_id res chain seq x y z
N MET A 1 62.04 -8.43 -30.22
CA MET A 1 61.60 -9.16 -29.01
C MET A 1 60.14 -8.83 -28.78
N MET A 2 59.24 -9.79 -29.03
CA MET A 2 57.79 -9.60 -28.87
C MET A 2 57.45 -9.76 -27.39
N THR A 3 56.98 -8.68 -26.74
CA THR A 3 56.50 -8.72 -25.36
C THR A 3 55.09 -9.31 -25.32
N SER A 4 54.94 -10.46 -24.68
CA SER A 4 53.63 -11.09 -24.41
C SER A 4 52.73 -10.17 -23.57
N PRO A 5 51.40 -10.17 -23.78
CA PRO A 5 50.48 -9.34 -23.00
C PRO A 5 50.39 -9.82 -21.55
N VAL A 6 50.40 -8.87 -20.61
CA VAL A 6 50.18 -9.09 -19.19
C VAL A 6 48.82 -9.76 -18.99
N LYS A 7 48.80 -10.95 -18.37
CA LYS A 7 47.57 -11.67 -18.02
C LYS A 7 46.69 -10.76 -17.15
N GLY A 8 45.57 -10.31 -17.72
CA GLY A 8 44.55 -9.57 -16.99
C GLY A 8 44.08 -10.38 -15.78
N LYS A 9 44.04 -9.73 -14.62
CA LYS A 9 43.57 -10.28 -13.35
C LYS A 9 42.15 -10.84 -13.55
N LEU A 10 41.98 -12.15 -13.32
CA LEU A 10 40.68 -12.83 -13.36
C LEU A 10 39.65 -12.04 -12.53
N ARG A 11 38.57 -11.60 -13.18
CA ARG A 11 37.39 -11.00 -12.52
C ARG A 11 36.92 -12.00 -11.47
N SER A 12 37.02 -11.69 -10.17
CA SER A 12 36.59 -12.61 -9.12
C SER A 12 35.12 -12.99 -9.35
N THR A 13 34.85 -14.26 -9.60
CA THR A 13 33.49 -14.80 -9.77
C THR A 13 32.85 -14.91 -8.40
N TYR A 14 32.46 -13.77 -7.83
CA TYR A 14 31.71 -13.75 -6.59
C TYR A 14 30.34 -14.38 -6.84
N VAL A 15 30.06 -15.47 -6.13
CA VAL A 15 28.76 -16.17 -6.14
C VAL A 15 28.11 -15.98 -4.79
N PHE A 16 26.91 -15.39 -4.79
CA PHE A 16 26.15 -15.16 -3.57
C PHE A 16 25.63 -16.47 -2.99
N ASN A 17 25.74 -16.66 -1.67
CA ASN A 17 25.25 -17.87 -1.00
C ASN A 17 23.91 -17.62 -0.31
N PHE A 18 22.81 -17.95 -1.00
CA PHE A 18 21.44 -17.73 -0.52
C PHE A 18 21.12 -18.45 0.79
N LYS A 19 21.69 -19.64 1.00
CA LYS A 19 21.43 -20.49 2.18
C LYS A 19 22.21 -20.06 3.43
N LYS A 20 23.24 -19.22 3.30
CA LYS A 20 24.11 -18.82 4.42
C LYS A 20 24.19 -17.33 4.65
N ASN A 21 23.98 -16.52 3.61
CA ASN A 21 24.12 -15.08 3.68
C ASN A 21 22.76 -14.41 3.58
N CYS A 22 22.57 -13.33 4.35
CA CYS A 22 21.37 -12.53 4.28
C CYS A 22 21.22 -11.91 2.89
N LEU A 23 20.07 -12.16 2.25
CA LEU A 23 19.71 -11.61 0.95
C LEU A 23 19.96 -10.09 0.83
N PHE A 24 19.70 -9.34 1.91
CA PHE A 24 19.80 -7.88 1.91
C PHE A 24 21.20 -7.35 2.21
N CYS A 25 21.92 -7.91 3.19
CA CYS A 25 23.17 -7.33 3.67
C CYS A 25 24.42 -8.17 3.40
N ASP A 26 24.27 -9.37 2.83
CA ASP A 26 25.36 -10.33 2.55
C ASP A 26 26.21 -10.74 3.77
N LYS A 27 25.73 -10.43 4.97
CA LYS A 27 26.32 -10.96 6.20
C LYS A 27 25.80 -12.36 6.43
N LYS A 28 26.70 -13.25 6.89
CA LYS A 28 26.36 -14.62 7.28
C LYS A 28 25.24 -14.59 8.33
N CYS A 29 24.13 -15.25 8.03
CA CYS A 29 23.07 -15.54 8.99
C CYS A 29 23.50 -16.77 9.80
N SER A 30 23.70 -16.59 11.10
CA SER A 30 24.08 -17.68 12.00
C SER A 30 23.34 -17.51 13.31
N ILE A 31 22.50 -18.50 13.62
CA ILE A 31 21.73 -18.54 14.87
C ILE A 31 22.68 -18.47 16.07
N GLU A 32 23.82 -19.18 16.01
CA GLU A 32 24.86 -19.12 17.05
C GLU A 32 25.40 -17.71 17.27
N ASN A 33 25.64 -16.95 16.19
CA ASN A 33 26.12 -15.57 16.30
C ASN A 33 25.03 -14.62 16.83
N GLU A 34 23.77 -14.91 16.55
CA GLU A 34 22.64 -14.15 17.07
C GLU A 34 22.39 -14.42 18.55
N LEU A 35 22.52 -15.67 19.00
CA LEU A 35 22.40 -16.06 20.42
C LEU A 35 23.51 -15.48 21.32
N LYS A 36 24.67 -15.15 20.75
CA LYS A 36 25.76 -14.45 21.46
C LYS A 36 25.45 -12.97 21.72
N LYS A 37 24.44 -12.41 21.05
CA LYS A 37 24.02 -11.02 21.27
C LYS A 37 23.08 -10.94 22.47
N SER A 38 22.96 -9.73 23.04
CA SER A 38 21.90 -9.47 24.02
C SER A 38 20.53 -9.69 23.39
N LYS A 39 19.53 -10.07 24.21
CA LYS A 39 18.15 -10.34 23.75
C LYS A 39 17.57 -9.20 22.90
N GLU A 40 17.91 -7.96 23.23
CA GLU A 40 17.49 -6.75 22.51
C GLU A 40 18.11 -6.60 21.12
N ARG A 41 19.29 -7.19 20.90
CA ARG A 41 20.06 -7.11 19.64
C ARG A 41 19.97 -8.39 18.80
N HIS A 42 19.28 -9.41 19.30
CA HIS A 42 19.02 -10.66 18.58
C HIS A 42 18.12 -10.35 17.37
N ASP A 43 18.60 -10.65 16.17
CA ASP A 43 17.79 -10.58 14.96
C ASP A 43 17.16 -11.93 14.62
N ILE A 44 15.95 -11.89 14.05
CA ILE A 44 15.27 -13.11 13.62
C ILE A 44 15.73 -13.43 12.21
N ILE A 45 16.21 -14.64 11.98
CA ILE A 45 16.55 -15.15 10.65
C ILE A 45 15.32 -15.85 10.06
N TYR A 46 14.90 -15.44 8.88
CA TYR A 46 13.81 -16.08 8.13
C TYR A 46 14.33 -16.79 6.89
N ASN A 47 13.68 -17.90 6.57
CA ASN A 47 13.77 -18.55 5.27
C ASN A 47 12.66 -18.02 4.36
N VAL A 48 12.96 -17.85 3.08
CA VAL A 48 11.97 -17.47 2.08
C VAL A 48 11.09 -18.69 1.77
N CYS A 49 9.82 -18.62 2.17
CA CYS A 49 8.83 -19.67 1.89
C CYS A 49 7.77 -19.24 0.86
N THR A 50 7.72 -17.96 0.49
CA THR A 50 6.69 -17.40 -0.39
C THR A 50 7.24 -17.16 -1.79
N LEU A 51 6.62 -17.77 -2.81
CA LEU A 51 7.09 -17.67 -4.20
C LEU A 51 7.14 -16.21 -4.70
N HIS A 52 6.13 -15.40 -4.37
CA HIS A 52 6.07 -13.99 -4.78
C HIS A 52 7.04 -13.07 -4.02
N PHE A 53 7.76 -13.58 -3.00
CA PHE A 53 8.70 -12.76 -2.24
C PHE A 53 9.79 -12.16 -3.13
N LYS A 54 10.26 -12.90 -4.14
CA LYS A 54 11.25 -12.40 -5.10
C LYS A 54 10.73 -11.14 -5.78
N GLN A 55 9.53 -11.19 -6.34
CA GLN A 55 8.90 -10.05 -7.02
C GLN A 55 8.74 -8.86 -6.08
N SER A 56 8.24 -9.08 -4.86
CA SER A 56 8.11 -8.00 -3.87
C SER A 56 9.44 -7.31 -3.59
N VAL A 57 10.53 -8.06 -3.44
CA VAL A 57 11.84 -7.47 -3.17
C VAL A 57 12.39 -6.76 -4.42
N GLU A 58 12.19 -7.31 -5.62
CA GLU A 58 12.57 -6.64 -6.88
C GLU A 58 11.86 -5.30 -7.05
N ASP A 59 10.55 -5.25 -6.83
CA ASP A 59 9.74 -4.03 -6.96
C ASP A 59 10.23 -2.97 -5.97
N MET A 60 10.48 -3.36 -4.72
CA MET A 60 11.03 -2.47 -3.70
C MET A 60 12.44 -1.99 -4.03
N ALA A 61 13.28 -2.86 -4.60
CA ALA A 61 14.64 -2.50 -4.99
C ALA A 61 14.66 -1.53 -6.18
N LYS A 62 13.80 -1.75 -7.19
CA LYS A 62 13.56 -0.83 -8.31
C LYS A 62 13.01 0.50 -7.83
N MET A 63 12.07 0.49 -6.89
CA MET A 63 11.47 1.71 -6.34
C MET A 63 12.48 2.52 -5.51
N ARG A 64 13.39 1.87 -4.77
CA ARG A 64 14.47 2.56 -4.04
C ARG A 64 15.57 3.12 -4.94
N ASN A 65 15.93 2.38 -5.99
CA ASN A 65 16.93 2.75 -7.00
C ASN A 65 18.29 3.26 -6.45
N ASP A 66 18.65 2.91 -5.22
CA ASP A 66 19.92 3.27 -4.61
C ASP A 66 20.94 2.12 -4.69
N GLU A 67 22.17 2.35 -4.24
CA GLU A 67 23.24 1.34 -4.33
C GLU A 67 22.90 0.05 -3.58
N TRP A 68 22.13 0.15 -2.49
CA TRP A 68 21.66 -1.02 -1.76
C TRP A 68 20.61 -1.78 -2.57
N GLY A 69 19.65 -1.08 -3.20
CA GLY A 69 18.68 -1.66 -4.13
C GLY A 69 19.34 -2.36 -5.32
N LYS A 70 20.29 -1.70 -6.00
CA LYS A 70 21.04 -2.28 -7.13
C LYS A 70 21.81 -3.53 -6.73
N THR A 71 22.40 -3.53 -5.54
CA THR A 71 23.14 -4.70 -5.04
C THR A 71 22.21 -5.88 -4.78
N VAL A 72 21.02 -5.63 -4.22
CA VAL A 72 20.01 -6.67 -4.02
C VAL A 72 19.48 -7.19 -5.35
N LEU A 73 19.20 -6.32 -6.33
CA LEU A 73 18.77 -6.75 -7.67
C LEU A 73 19.78 -7.68 -8.33
N LYS A 74 21.07 -7.35 -8.30
CA LYS A 74 22.12 -8.23 -8.85
C LYS A 74 22.12 -9.63 -8.22
N ARG A 75 21.79 -9.74 -6.92
CA ARG A 75 21.63 -11.05 -6.26
C ARG A 75 20.39 -11.75 -6.80
N LEU A 76 19.26 -11.06 -6.88
CA LEU A 76 17.99 -11.64 -7.38
C LEU A 76 18.06 -12.07 -8.85
N ASP A 77 18.81 -11.36 -9.69
CA ASP A 77 19.01 -11.70 -11.11
C ASP A 77 19.77 -13.03 -11.27
N SER A 78 20.58 -13.42 -10.28
CA SER A 78 21.34 -14.68 -10.32
C SER A 78 20.53 -15.92 -9.98
N VAL A 79 19.26 -15.78 -9.58
CA VAL A 79 18.41 -16.88 -9.12
C VAL A 79 17.03 -16.82 -9.75
N ILE A 80 16.49 -17.97 -10.14
CA ILE A 80 15.12 -18.06 -10.65
C ILE A 80 14.12 -18.06 -9.49
N CYS A 81 14.31 -18.93 -8.50
CA CYS A 81 13.40 -19.13 -7.37
C CYS A 81 14.13 -19.09 -6.02
N LEU A 82 13.80 -18.09 -5.19
CA LEU A 82 14.41 -17.94 -3.86
C LEU A 82 14.04 -19.07 -2.89
N VAL A 83 12.86 -19.68 -3.05
CA VAL A 83 12.43 -20.81 -2.22
C VAL A 83 13.27 -22.05 -2.53
N ALA A 84 13.56 -22.30 -3.81
CA ALA A 84 14.36 -23.43 -4.24
C ALA A 84 15.83 -23.32 -3.78
N GLU A 85 16.38 -22.09 -3.75
CA GLU A 85 17.72 -21.81 -3.23
C GLU A 85 17.77 -21.69 -1.69
N GLU A 86 16.67 -22.00 -0.99
CA GLU A 86 16.53 -21.89 0.46
C GLU A 86 17.04 -20.54 1.00
N ALA A 87 16.69 -19.46 0.30
CA ALA A 87 17.23 -18.13 0.58
C ALA A 87 16.86 -17.67 2.00
N ILE A 88 17.82 -17.06 2.68
CA ILE A 88 17.64 -16.58 4.05
C ILE A 88 17.92 -15.09 4.21
N TYR A 89 17.33 -14.49 5.24
CA TYR A 89 17.53 -13.09 5.54
C TYR A 89 17.29 -12.74 7.01
N HIS A 90 17.91 -11.66 7.44
CA HIS A 90 17.63 -11.01 8.71
C HIS A 90 16.33 -10.20 8.64
N LYS A 91 15.39 -10.43 9.56
CA LYS A 91 14.12 -9.67 9.66
C LYS A 91 14.36 -8.18 9.75
N SER A 92 15.37 -7.74 10.52
CA SER A 92 15.66 -6.30 10.61
C SER A 92 16.15 -5.71 9.29
N CYS A 93 16.86 -6.49 8.47
CA CYS A 93 17.35 -6.02 7.18
C CYS A 93 16.21 -5.84 6.18
N GLU A 94 15.27 -6.79 6.12
CA GLU A 94 14.05 -6.68 5.31
C GLU A 94 13.26 -5.43 5.71
N ARG A 95 12.99 -5.25 7.00
CA ARG A 95 12.27 -4.07 7.51
C ARG A 95 12.98 -2.76 7.15
N LYS A 96 14.31 -2.71 7.25
CA LYS A 96 15.09 -1.52 6.89
C LYS A 96 15.05 -1.26 5.40
N PHE A 97 15.14 -2.31 4.59
CA PHE A 97 15.07 -2.23 3.13
C PHE A 97 13.72 -1.66 2.68
N CYS A 98 12.62 -2.10 3.31
CA CYS A 98 11.26 -1.66 2.97
C CYS A 98 10.87 -0.27 3.55
N LYS A 99 11.60 0.26 4.55
CA LYS A 99 11.20 1.48 5.28
C LYS A 99 11.50 2.81 4.58
N ASN A 100 12.43 2.84 3.61
CA ASN A 100 13.02 4.10 3.13
C ASN A 100 12.40 4.71 1.86
N ILE A 101 11.09 4.55 1.63
CA ILE A 101 10.38 5.17 0.50
C ILE A 101 9.29 6.15 1.00
N SER A 102 9.21 6.35 2.32
CA SER A 102 8.18 7.15 2.99
C SER A 102 8.39 8.67 2.96
N SER A 103 9.49 9.18 2.41
CA SER A 103 9.72 10.62 2.32
C SER A 103 9.09 11.28 1.09
N GLN A 104 8.54 10.52 0.13
CA GLN A 104 7.94 11.14 -1.06
C GLN A 104 6.41 11.12 -1.12
N GLU A 105 5.69 10.09 -0.68
CA GLU A 105 4.24 10.22 -0.52
C GLU A 105 3.74 9.34 0.63
N LYS A 106 3.05 9.95 1.59
CA LYS A 106 2.29 9.24 2.62
C LYS A 106 1.12 8.51 1.95
N LYS A 107 1.38 7.39 1.26
CA LYS A 107 0.30 6.49 0.85
C LYS A 107 -0.48 6.12 2.11
N LYS A 108 -1.79 6.45 2.13
CA LYS A 108 -2.69 6.16 3.25
C LYS A 108 -2.53 4.67 3.57
N ARG A 109 -2.17 4.34 4.81
CA ARG A 109 -2.05 2.95 5.26
C ARG A 109 -3.41 2.27 5.13
N GLY A 110 -3.49 1.14 4.42
CA GLY A 110 -4.74 0.37 4.28
C GLY A 110 -4.72 -0.61 3.11
N ARG A 111 -5.78 -1.43 3.00
CA ARG A 111 -6.09 -2.21 1.79
C ARG A 111 -6.24 -1.23 0.61
N PRO A 112 -5.82 -1.59 -0.62
CA PRO A 112 -6.13 -0.81 -1.81
C PRO A 112 -7.61 -0.41 -1.80
N GLN A 113 -7.89 0.83 -2.15
CA GLN A 113 -9.27 1.33 -2.22
C GLN A 113 -10.01 0.47 -3.24
N ASP A 114 -11.17 -0.04 -2.87
CA ASP A 114 -11.99 -0.87 -3.75
C ASP A 114 -12.54 0.03 -4.87
N GLU A 115 -12.07 -0.19 -6.11
CA GLU A 115 -12.47 0.56 -7.29
C GLU A 115 -13.99 0.49 -7.51
N ASP A 116 -14.62 -0.63 -7.18
CA ASP A 116 -16.07 -0.80 -7.29
C ASP A 116 -16.81 0.07 -6.27
N ALA A 117 -16.27 0.19 -5.05
CA ALA A 117 -16.82 1.06 -4.02
C ALA A 117 -16.57 2.55 -4.28
N LEU A 118 -15.55 2.90 -5.07
CA LEU A 118 -15.33 4.26 -5.56
C LEU A 118 -16.31 4.61 -6.67
N LYS A 119 -16.51 3.70 -7.62
CA LYS A 119 -17.46 3.88 -8.70
C LYS A 119 -18.89 4.00 -8.17
N ALA A 120 -19.33 3.06 -7.32
CA ALA A 120 -20.67 3.09 -6.73
C ALA A 120 -20.93 4.39 -5.95
N PHE A 121 -19.93 4.90 -5.22
CA PHE A 121 -20.06 6.19 -4.53
C PHE A 121 -20.17 7.37 -5.50
N SER A 122 -19.43 7.34 -6.60
CA SER A 122 -19.49 8.38 -7.63
C SER A 122 -20.87 8.41 -8.30
N ASP A 123 -21.41 7.24 -8.64
CA ASP A 123 -22.74 7.10 -9.25
C ASP A 123 -23.85 7.66 -8.30
N VAL A 124 -23.73 7.44 -6.98
CA VAL A 124 -24.67 8.03 -6.00
C VAL A 124 -24.53 9.54 -5.90
N CYS A 125 -23.32 10.08 -5.99
CA CYS A 125 -23.13 11.52 -5.98
C CYS A 125 -23.73 12.19 -7.22
N GLU A 126 -23.50 11.60 -8.40
CA GLU A 126 -24.09 12.08 -9.64
C GLU A 126 -25.63 12.10 -9.54
N TYR A 127 -26.22 11.04 -8.97
CA TYR A 127 -27.66 11.00 -8.73
C TYR A 127 -28.16 12.14 -7.82
N ILE A 128 -27.40 12.50 -6.78
CA ILE A 128 -27.74 13.62 -5.89
C ILE A 128 -27.61 14.96 -6.61
N GLU A 129 -26.54 15.13 -7.40
CA GLU A 129 -26.21 16.40 -8.07
C GLU A 129 -27.14 16.69 -9.28
N VAL A 130 -27.60 15.64 -9.97
CA VAL A 130 -28.57 15.75 -11.09
C VAL A 130 -30.01 15.87 -10.56
N GLY A 131 -30.28 15.39 -9.35
CA GLY A 131 -31.61 15.41 -8.76
C GLY A 131 -32.06 16.79 -8.31
N ASN A 132 -33.35 17.08 -8.46
CA ASN A 132 -34.01 18.25 -7.87
C ASN A 132 -34.45 18.02 -6.41
N GLU A 133 -34.07 16.90 -5.80
CA GLU A 133 -34.40 16.59 -4.41
C GLU A 133 -33.27 17.08 -3.49
N CYS A 134 -33.62 17.87 -2.48
CA CYS A 134 -32.66 18.40 -1.51
C CYS A 134 -32.53 17.55 -0.23
N GLN A 135 -33.38 16.52 -0.07
CA GLN A 135 -33.42 15.68 1.11
C GLN A 135 -33.60 14.20 0.76
N PHE A 136 -32.81 13.35 1.41
CA PHE A 136 -32.88 11.90 1.24
C PHE A 136 -32.76 11.22 2.58
N THR A 137 -33.31 10.00 2.71
CA THR A 137 -32.93 9.16 3.84
C THR A 137 -31.54 8.59 3.60
N LEU A 138 -30.70 8.56 4.64
CA LEU A 138 -29.35 7.98 4.54
C LEU A 138 -29.41 6.53 4.06
N GLN A 139 -30.43 5.78 4.53
CA GLN A 139 -30.67 4.41 4.12
C GLN A 139 -30.95 4.29 2.61
N PHE A 140 -31.77 5.18 2.03
CA PHE A 140 -32.05 5.13 0.60
C PHE A 140 -30.78 5.34 -0.25
N LEU A 141 -29.95 6.31 0.12
CA LEU A 141 -28.68 6.55 -0.57
C LEU A 141 -27.70 5.38 -0.37
N TYR A 142 -27.71 4.78 0.82
CA TYR A 142 -26.90 3.60 1.13
C TYR A 142 -27.33 2.37 0.34
N GLU A 143 -28.63 2.11 0.19
CA GLU A 143 -29.16 1.02 -0.62
C GLU A 143 -28.73 1.17 -2.09
N LYS A 144 -28.61 2.40 -2.58
CA LYS A 144 -28.14 2.71 -3.94
C LYS A 144 -26.66 2.42 -4.16
N MET A 145 -25.86 2.32 -3.10
CA MET A 145 -24.46 1.83 -3.15
C MET A 145 -24.36 0.30 -3.33
N ASN A 146 -25.48 -0.43 -3.31
CA ASN A 146 -25.55 -1.89 -3.40
C ASN A 146 -24.64 -2.63 -2.40
N GLY A 147 -24.40 -2.07 -1.20
CA GLY A 147 -23.63 -2.73 -0.14
C GLY A 147 -22.11 -2.83 -0.37
N THR A 148 -21.55 -2.00 -1.24
CA THR A 148 -20.09 -1.94 -1.52
C THR A 148 -19.24 -1.46 -0.34
N CYS A 149 -19.85 -0.83 0.67
CA CYS A 149 -19.22 -0.55 1.96
C CYS A 149 -20.25 -0.58 3.09
N ASP A 150 -19.81 -0.43 4.34
CA ASP A 150 -20.71 -0.26 5.48
C ASP A 150 -21.33 1.16 5.51
N GLU A 151 -22.51 1.30 6.13
CA GLU A 151 -23.26 2.56 6.21
C GLU A 151 -22.46 3.67 6.91
N LYS A 152 -21.61 3.33 7.89
CA LYS A 152 -20.77 4.29 8.60
C LYS A 152 -19.68 4.84 7.69
N THR A 153 -19.01 3.99 6.93
CA THR A 153 -18.05 4.41 5.90
C THR A 153 -18.72 5.26 4.82
N PHE A 154 -19.91 4.86 4.36
CA PHE A 154 -20.67 5.65 3.39
C PHE A 154 -20.99 7.05 3.92
N ARG A 155 -21.51 7.13 5.15
CA ARG A 155 -21.79 8.39 5.83
C ARG A 155 -20.54 9.28 5.94
N ASN A 156 -19.40 8.70 6.29
CA ASN A 156 -18.14 9.46 6.38
C ASN A 156 -17.70 9.99 5.01
N LYS A 157 -17.86 9.21 3.93
CA LYS A 157 -17.55 9.67 2.57
C LYS A 157 -18.45 10.83 2.14
N LEU A 158 -19.74 10.81 2.50
CA LEU A 158 -20.64 11.94 2.25
C LEU A 158 -20.17 13.20 2.98
N ILE A 159 -19.79 13.08 4.25
CA ILE A 159 -19.26 14.20 5.04
C ILE A 159 -17.94 14.71 4.45
N GLU A 160 -17.06 13.82 3.99
CA GLU A 160 -15.78 14.19 3.36
C GLU A 160 -15.99 14.93 2.03
N LYS A 161 -16.98 14.53 1.22
CA LYS A 161 -17.25 15.16 -0.08
C LYS A 161 -17.99 16.50 0.04
N TYR A 162 -19.05 16.55 0.85
CA TYR A 162 -19.97 17.70 0.87
C TYR A 162 -19.74 18.62 2.08
N GLY A 163 -18.97 18.19 3.08
CA GLY A 163 -18.53 19.04 4.19
C GLY A 163 -19.66 19.82 4.83
N GLU A 164 -19.58 21.16 4.72
CA GLU A 164 -20.55 22.09 5.31
C GLU A 164 -21.87 22.18 4.55
N ASP A 165 -21.93 21.74 3.30
CA ASP A 165 -23.14 21.76 2.46
C ASP A 165 -24.11 20.62 2.82
N LEU A 166 -23.66 19.70 3.67
CA LEU A 166 -24.41 18.54 4.15
C LEU A 166 -24.93 18.76 5.58
N ILE A 167 -26.23 18.58 5.77
CA ILE A 167 -26.85 18.51 7.09
C ILE A 167 -27.40 17.10 7.29
N ILE A 168 -26.92 16.40 8.32
CA ILE A 168 -27.44 15.08 8.71
C ILE A 168 -28.24 15.23 9.99
N THR A 169 -29.55 14.97 9.93
CA THR A 169 -30.44 14.98 11.10
C THR A 169 -30.82 13.56 11.51
N THR A 170 -30.77 13.30 12.81
CA THR A 170 -31.15 12.01 13.41
C THR A 170 -32.15 12.27 14.53
N THR A 171 -33.30 11.60 14.49
CA THR A 171 -34.30 11.63 15.57
C THR A 171 -34.40 10.24 16.20
N HIS A 172 -34.59 10.17 17.51
CA HIS A 172 -34.72 8.90 18.23
C HIS A 172 -35.81 8.02 17.59
N GLY A 173 -35.45 6.79 17.22
CA GLY A 173 -36.35 5.83 16.57
C GLY A 173 -36.65 6.09 15.08
N LYS A 174 -36.05 7.10 14.44
CA LYS A 174 -36.23 7.40 13.01
C LYS A 174 -34.95 7.25 12.20
N LYS A 175 -35.09 6.99 10.90
CA LYS A 175 -33.98 6.93 9.94
C LYS A 175 -33.31 8.31 9.83
N ALA A 176 -31.99 8.32 9.65
CA ALA A 176 -31.24 9.55 9.44
C ALA A 176 -31.63 10.21 8.11
N ILE A 177 -31.81 11.53 8.11
CA ILE A 177 -32.11 12.32 6.93
C ILE A 177 -30.86 13.13 6.57
N VAL A 178 -30.51 13.13 5.29
CA VAL A 178 -29.41 13.87 4.69
C VAL A 178 -30.02 15.01 3.87
N SER A 179 -29.66 16.25 4.17
CA SER A 179 -30.16 17.45 3.49
C SER A 179 -29.00 18.26 2.90
N PHE A 180 -29.16 18.73 1.67
CA PHE A 180 -28.13 19.48 0.93
C PHE A 180 -28.50 20.97 0.86
N LYS A 181 -27.64 21.85 1.40
CA LYS A 181 -27.91 23.29 1.54
C LYS A 181 -28.07 24.00 0.20
N ASP A 182 -27.17 23.77 -0.75
CA ASP A 182 -27.18 24.45 -2.06
C ASP A 182 -28.43 24.14 -2.89
N THR A 183 -28.84 22.86 -2.91
CA THR A 183 -30.06 22.44 -3.59
C THR A 183 -31.30 23.02 -2.91
N SER A 184 -31.30 23.10 -1.58
CA SER A 184 -32.38 23.74 -0.81
C SER A 184 -32.53 25.22 -1.16
N PHE A 185 -31.41 25.95 -1.28
CA PHE A 185 -31.42 27.37 -1.60
C PHE A 185 -31.90 27.63 -3.04
N LYS A 186 -31.45 26.83 -4.02
CA LYS A 186 -31.91 26.95 -5.41
C LYS A 186 -33.41 26.71 -5.56
N ILE A 187 -33.93 25.64 -4.97
CA ILE A 187 -35.38 25.33 -4.99
C ILE A 187 -36.20 26.45 -4.34
N LEU A 188 -35.76 26.95 -3.19
CA LEU A 188 -36.44 28.06 -2.51
C LEU A 188 -36.40 29.36 -3.33
N THR A 189 -35.30 29.62 -4.04
CA THR A 189 -35.17 30.83 -4.86
C THR A 189 -36.04 30.74 -6.13
N GLU A 190 -36.05 29.58 -6.80
CA GLU A 190 -36.90 29.34 -7.96
C GLU A 190 -38.39 29.41 -7.59
N ALA A 191 -38.81 28.78 -6.48
CA ALA A 191 -40.21 28.76 -6.08
C ALA A 191 -40.78 30.12 -5.63
N TRP A 192 -39.94 31.08 -5.24
CA TRP A 192 -40.38 32.39 -4.71
C TRP A 192 -40.22 33.54 -5.71
N TYR A 193 -39.42 33.38 -6.76
CA TYR A 193 -39.15 34.43 -7.76
C TYR A 193 -39.55 34.08 -9.20
N THR A 194 -40.31 32.99 -9.40
CA THR A 194 -41.15 32.76 -10.59
C THR A 194 -42.59 33.16 -10.34
#